data_AF-A0A4S2R132-F1
#
_entry.id   AF-A0A4S2R132-F1
#
_cell.length_a   1.000
_cell.length_b   1.000
_cell.length_c   1.000
_cell.angle_alpha   90.00
_cell.angle_beta   90.00
_cell.angle_gamma   90.00
#
_symmetry.space_group_name_H-M   'P 1'
#
loop_
_entity.id
_entity.type
_entity.pdbx_description
1 polymer ?
#
loop_
_entity_poly.entity_id
_entity_poly.type
_entity_poly.pdbx_seq_one_letter_code
_entity_poly.pdbx_strand_id
1 'polypeptide(L)'
;MTRPSPYPPELRERAVRMVAEVRPNYPTEWAAMKAVAAKLGIGAAETVRTWVRKAQVDAGQRPGVTSEEAAEIKRLKAENAELKRANEILKAASGFLRGRARPATQALVAFIDEFKQVFGVEPICRVLTGHGLQIATSTYYAAKNRPPSPRSVRDTELKEHIGRVHADNYGVYGIRKVWRQLDREGIPVARCTVARLMRELGLQGARRGRKIRTTVRDEGHERAADLLNRDFTARGPNQRWVADFTHVRTWNGVVYVAFVVDVYSRTIVGWSAATSKRAKLVLDALDMALWRRDRAGTPAGPGLIHHSDAGSQYTSFAFTTHLVAAGLDASIGSVGDALDNALMESQIGLFKTELIKPRTTWKTLAEIEVATAEWVDWFNHHRIHTAIGDIPPAECEATYYAQHQPQPAAGASP
;
A
#
# COMPACT_ATOMS: atom_id res chain seq x y z
N MET A 1 46.55 -22.52 6.73
CA MET A 1 47.05 -23.90 6.53
C MET A 1 48.53 -23.92 6.90
N THR A 2 48.92 -24.75 7.87
CA THR A 2 50.34 -24.96 8.19
C THR A 2 51.03 -25.56 6.97
N ARG A 3 52.07 -24.89 6.46
CA ARG A 3 52.85 -25.33 5.30
C ARG A 3 53.32 -26.78 5.54
N PRO A 4 53.07 -27.73 4.62
CA PRO A 4 53.55 -29.09 4.80
C PRO A 4 55.06 -29.04 4.95
N SER A 5 55.57 -29.68 6.00
CA SER A 5 57.00 -29.68 6.27
C SER A 5 57.74 -30.35 5.12
N PRO A 6 58.88 -29.82 4.68
CA PRO A 6 59.66 -30.35 3.56
C PRO A 6 60.31 -31.72 3.85
N TYR A 7 60.18 -32.24 5.07
CA TYR A 7 60.77 -33.51 5.49
C TYR A 7 59.67 -34.56 5.74
N PRO A 8 59.72 -35.71 5.04
CA PRO A 8 58.76 -36.80 5.23
C PRO A 8 58.87 -37.43 6.63
N PRO A 9 57.78 -38.03 7.15
CA PRO A 9 57.74 -38.59 8.50
C PRO A 9 58.80 -39.67 8.75
N GLU A 10 59.02 -40.55 7.76
CA GLU A 10 60.03 -41.62 7.80
C GLU A 10 61.46 -41.08 8.02
N LEU A 11 61.78 -39.93 7.41
CA LEU A 11 63.08 -39.27 7.57
C LEU A 11 63.26 -38.74 9.00
N ARG A 12 62.17 -38.28 9.64
CA ARG A 12 62.21 -37.77 11.02
C ARG A 12 62.41 -38.90 12.02
N GLU A 13 61.68 -39.98 11.87
CA GLU A 13 61.81 -41.18 12.72
C GLU A 13 63.21 -41.78 12.61
N ARG A 14 63.74 -41.87 11.38
CA ARG A 14 65.12 -42.30 11.13
C ARG A 14 66.14 -41.39 11.79
N ALA A 15 65.96 -40.07 11.72
CA ALA A 15 66.85 -39.10 12.35
C ALA A 15 66.84 -39.21 13.89
N VAL A 16 65.67 -39.36 14.51
CA VAL A 16 65.52 -39.53 15.96
C VAL A 16 66.20 -40.82 16.42
N ARG A 17 65.97 -41.95 15.72
CA ARG A 17 66.60 -43.24 16.02
C ARG A 17 68.12 -43.17 15.89
N MET A 18 68.61 -42.58 14.80
CA MET A 18 70.05 -42.45 14.56
C MET A 18 70.74 -41.56 15.62
N VAL A 19 70.08 -40.50 16.10
CA VAL A 19 70.61 -39.69 17.21
C VAL A 19 70.68 -40.50 18.50
N ALA A 20 69.67 -41.31 18.82
CA ALA A 20 69.69 -42.17 20.00
C ALA A 20 70.81 -43.21 19.94
N GLU A 21 71.03 -43.84 18.78
CA GLU A 21 72.08 -44.84 18.55
C GLU A 21 73.50 -44.25 18.65
N VAL A 22 73.73 -43.08 18.05
CA VAL A 22 75.08 -42.48 18.01
C VAL A 22 75.38 -41.60 19.23
N ARG A 23 74.39 -41.29 20.07
CA ARG A 23 74.54 -40.43 21.26
C ARG A 23 75.73 -40.78 22.16
N PRO A 24 76.02 -42.08 22.47
CA PRO A 24 77.15 -42.46 23.33
C PRO A 24 78.52 -42.13 22.73
N ASN A 25 78.62 -42.00 21.40
CA ASN A 25 79.87 -41.78 20.69
C ASN A 25 80.27 -40.29 20.60
N TYR A 26 79.48 -39.39 21.21
CA TYR A 26 79.71 -37.95 21.16
C TYR A 26 79.66 -37.32 22.57
N PRO A 27 80.48 -36.28 22.84
CA PRO A 27 80.55 -35.64 24.15
C PRO A 27 79.26 -34.90 24.53
N THR A 28 78.49 -34.40 23.55
CA THR A 28 77.23 -33.70 23.79
C THR A 28 76.11 -34.20 22.88
N GLU A 29 74.87 -34.11 23.36
CA GLU A 29 73.66 -34.46 22.58
C GLU A 29 73.56 -33.59 21.32
N TRP A 30 73.98 -32.33 21.40
CA TRP A 30 74.05 -31.41 20.28
C TRP A 30 75.09 -31.80 19.23
N ALA A 31 76.25 -32.33 19.63
CA ALA A 31 77.26 -32.85 18.71
C ALA A 31 76.74 -34.09 17.94
N ALA A 32 76.02 -34.99 18.63
CA ALA A 32 75.33 -36.11 17.98
C ALA A 32 74.25 -35.64 16.99
N MET A 33 73.43 -34.65 17.38
CA MET A 33 72.41 -34.06 16.49
C MET A 33 73.01 -33.37 15.26
N LYS A 34 74.13 -32.63 15.41
CA LYS A 34 74.86 -32.02 14.29
C LYS A 34 75.41 -33.07 13.32
N ALA A 35 75.99 -34.15 13.84
CA ALA A 35 76.52 -35.23 13.03
C ALA A 35 75.41 -35.97 12.25
N VAL A 36 74.25 -36.21 12.87
CA VAL A 36 73.10 -36.85 12.20
C VAL A 36 72.45 -35.91 11.18
N ALA A 37 72.34 -34.61 11.48
CA ALA A 37 71.84 -33.63 10.52
C ALA A 37 72.71 -33.57 9.25
N ALA A 38 74.03 -33.58 9.39
CA ALA A 38 74.97 -33.64 8.27
C ALA A 38 74.86 -34.96 7.47
N LYS A 39 74.73 -36.10 8.16
CA LYS A 39 74.59 -37.42 7.51
C LYS A 39 73.28 -37.60 6.74
N LEU A 40 72.21 -36.95 7.18
CA LEU A 40 70.87 -37.06 6.57
C LEU A 40 70.53 -35.88 5.63
N GLY A 41 71.48 -34.97 5.38
CA GLY A 41 71.28 -33.83 4.48
C GLY A 41 70.28 -32.78 5.00
N ILE A 42 70.08 -32.70 6.32
CA ILE A 42 69.13 -31.76 6.94
C ILE A 42 69.84 -30.43 7.17
N GLY A 43 69.36 -29.37 6.50
CA GLY A 43 70.05 -28.08 6.44
C GLY A 43 70.25 -27.35 7.79
N ALA A 44 69.57 -27.77 8.86
CA ALA A 44 69.74 -27.20 10.20
C ALA A 44 69.70 -28.29 11.28
N ALA A 45 70.74 -28.36 12.12
CA ALA A 45 70.79 -29.25 13.28
C ALA A 45 69.68 -28.96 14.31
N GLU A 46 69.15 -27.74 14.33
CA GLU A 46 68.01 -27.33 15.16
C GLU A 46 66.72 -28.07 14.78
N THR A 47 66.57 -28.44 13.51
CA THR A 47 65.43 -29.24 13.04
C THR A 47 65.46 -30.65 13.63
N VAL A 48 66.63 -31.31 13.63
CA VAL A 48 66.83 -32.62 14.26
C VAL A 48 66.63 -32.53 15.78
N ARG A 49 67.14 -31.47 16.41
CA ARG A 49 66.90 -31.22 17.84
C ARG A 49 65.42 -31.10 18.16
N THR A 50 64.64 -30.39 17.36
CA THR A 50 63.19 -30.25 17.57
C THR A 50 62.48 -31.60 17.52
N TRP A 51 62.86 -32.48 16.58
CA TRP A 51 62.29 -33.83 16.48
C TRP A 51 62.69 -34.73 17.64
N VAL A 52 63.97 -34.75 18.01
CA VAL A 52 64.46 -35.54 19.16
C VAL A 52 63.82 -35.07 20.46
N ARG A 53 63.69 -33.75 20.67
CA ARG A 53 63.01 -33.20 21.84
C ARG A 53 61.52 -33.55 21.85
N LYS A 54 60.84 -33.54 20.70
CA LYS A 54 59.44 -33.96 20.59
C LYS A 54 59.27 -35.45 20.88
N ALA A 55 60.16 -36.30 20.37
CA ALA A 55 60.15 -37.74 20.64
C ALA A 55 60.47 -38.07 22.11
N GLN A 56 61.36 -37.32 22.76
CA GLN A 56 61.62 -37.43 24.21
C GLN A 56 60.40 -37.04 25.05
N VAL A 57 59.64 -36.03 24.62
CA VAL A 57 58.35 -35.66 25.25
C VAL A 57 57.31 -36.75 25.03
N ASP A 58 57.19 -37.26 23.82
CA ASP A 58 56.24 -38.33 23.47
C ASP A 58 56.57 -39.66 24.20
N ALA A 59 57.85 -39.91 24.51
CA ALA A 59 58.32 -41.05 25.30
C ALA A 59 58.33 -40.81 26.83
N GLY A 60 57.82 -39.67 27.32
CA GLY A 60 57.74 -39.34 28.75
C GLY A 60 59.09 -39.04 29.43
N GLN A 61 60.18 -38.93 28.66
CA GLN A 61 61.53 -38.65 29.17
C GLN A 61 61.75 -37.15 29.47
N ARG A 62 60.83 -36.30 29.03
CA ARG A 62 60.89 -34.84 29.21
C ARG A 62 59.49 -34.27 29.40
N PRO A 63 59.28 -33.31 30.30
CA PRO A 63 57.98 -32.66 30.48
C PRO A 63 57.59 -31.88 29.21
N GLY A 64 56.35 -32.08 28.74
CA GLY A 64 55.77 -31.41 27.58
C GLY A 64 54.47 -32.09 27.12
N VAL A 65 53.76 -31.46 26.18
CA VAL A 65 52.52 -32.03 25.59
C VAL A 65 52.90 -33.05 24.51
N THR A 66 52.39 -34.27 24.63
CA THR A 66 52.66 -35.33 23.65
C THR A 66 52.00 -35.01 22.30
N SER A 67 52.46 -35.66 21.23
CA SER A 67 51.91 -35.45 19.88
C SER A 67 50.45 -35.92 19.81
N GLU A 68 50.11 -36.97 20.55
CA GLU A 68 48.74 -37.47 20.71
C GLU A 68 47.87 -36.48 21.49
N GLU A 69 48.34 -35.97 22.63
CA GLU A 69 47.64 -34.94 23.41
C GLU A 69 47.44 -33.66 22.61
N ALA A 70 48.43 -33.24 21.82
CA ALA A 70 48.32 -32.05 20.97
C ALA A 70 47.31 -32.26 19.83
N ALA A 71 47.26 -33.45 19.23
CA ALA A 71 46.26 -33.81 18.22
C ALA A 71 44.85 -33.85 18.83
N GLU A 72 44.71 -34.40 20.03
CA GLU A 72 43.46 -34.46 20.78
C GLU A 72 42.96 -33.07 21.17
N ILE A 73 43.83 -32.22 21.72
CA ILE A 73 43.52 -30.81 22.02
C ILE A 73 43.05 -30.08 20.76
N LYS A 74 43.68 -30.34 19.61
CA LYS A 74 43.27 -29.74 18.34
C LYS A 74 41.88 -30.22 17.91
N ARG A 75 41.60 -31.52 18.03
CA ARG A 75 40.29 -32.12 17.76
C ARG A 75 39.20 -31.53 18.66
N LEU A 76 39.43 -31.55 19.98
CA LEU A 76 38.50 -31.01 20.98
C LEU A 76 38.28 -29.51 20.84
N LYS A 77 39.30 -28.74 20.44
CA LYS A 77 39.15 -27.31 20.14
C LYS A 77 38.28 -27.08 18.89
N ALA A 78 38.44 -27.91 17.86
CA ALA A 78 37.60 -27.82 16.66
C ALA A 78 36.15 -28.19 16.99
N GLU A 79 35.93 -29.28 17.72
CA GLU A 79 34.61 -29.70 18.18
C GLU A 79 33.96 -28.65 19.08
N ASN A 80 34.69 -28.09 20.06
CA ASN A 80 34.17 -26.99 20.89
C ASN A 80 33.79 -25.75 20.07
N ALA A 81 34.55 -25.43 19.02
CA ALA A 81 34.22 -24.31 18.15
C ALA A 81 32.93 -24.58 17.36
N GLU A 82 32.74 -25.81 16.88
CA GLU A 82 31.52 -26.22 16.17
C GLU A 82 30.30 -26.26 17.12
N LEU A 83 30.45 -26.82 18.32
CA LEU A 83 29.41 -26.86 19.36
C LEU A 83 29.02 -25.45 19.84
N LYS A 84 29.99 -24.54 19.98
CA LYS A 84 29.71 -23.13 20.30
C LYS A 84 28.92 -22.46 19.17
N ARG A 85 29.32 -22.68 17.90
CA ARG A 85 28.59 -22.17 16.75
C ARG A 85 27.16 -22.71 16.69
N ALA A 86 26.97 -24.00 16.89
CA ALA A 86 25.65 -24.63 16.92
C ALA A 86 24.77 -24.06 18.04
N ASN A 87 25.32 -23.86 19.23
CA ASN A 87 24.60 -23.22 20.33
C ASN A 87 24.16 -21.80 20.01
N GLU A 88 25.02 -20.98 19.39
CA GLU A 88 24.65 -19.61 19.00
C GLU A 88 23.56 -19.61 17.91
N ILE A 89 23.62 -20.54 16.95
CA ILE A 89 22.55 -20.73 15.95
C ILE A 89 21.23 -21.09 16.64
N LEU A 90 21.24 -22.00 17.63
CA LEU A 90 20.03 -22.42 18.35
C LEU A 90 19.46 -21.30 19.23
N LYS A 91 20.32 -20.49 19.87
CA LYS A 91 19.88 -19.31 20.61
C LYS A 91 19.17 -18.31 19.69
N ALA A 92 19.76 -18.04 18.53
CA ALA A 92 19.15 -17.19 17.50
C ALA A 92 17.84 -17.80 16.95
N ALA A 93 17.80 -19.11 16.76
CA ALA A 93 16.63 -19.84 16.26
C ALA A 93 15.55 -20.13 17.33
N SER A 94 15.75 -19.71 18.58
CA SER A 94 14.89 -20.08 19.71
C SER A 94 13.43 -19.67 19.53
N GLY A 95 13.15 -18.62 18.73
CA GLY A 95 11.79 -18.24 18.35
C GLY A 95 11.05 -19.29 17.53
N PHE A 96 11.75 -20.03 16.65
CA PHE A 96 11.17 -21.11 15.85
C PHE A 96 10.91 -22.38 16.64
N LEU A 97 11.73 -22.65 17.65
CA LEU A 97 11.70 -23.87 18.45
C LEU A 97 10.66 -23.82 19.59
N ARG A 98 10.18 -22.63 19.96
CA ARG A 98 9.13 -22.44 20.99
C ARG A 98 7.70 -22.62 20.46
N GLY A 99 7.51 -22.58 19.14
CA GLY A 99 6.19 -22.74 18.52
C GLY A 99 5.80 -24.22 18.36
N ARG A 100 4.57 -24.60 18.73
CA ARG A 100 4.02 -25.95 18.45
C ARG A 100 3.80 -26.21 16.95
N ALA A 101 3.81 -25.17 16.11
CA ALA A 101 3.63 -25.28 14.67
C ALA A 101 4.98 -25.19 13.94
N ARG A 102 5.18 -26.06 12.94
CA ARG A 102 6.37 -26.04 12.09
C ARG A 102 6.43 -24.71 11.32
N PRO A 103 7.54 -23.96 11.36
CA PRO A 103 7.68 -22.70 10.65
C PRO A 103 7.50 -22.88 9.13
N ALA A 104 6.90 -21.89 8.47
CA ALA A 104 6.83 -21.87 7.01
C ALA A 104 8.25 -21.81 6.41
N THR A 105 8.48 -22.46 5.26
CA THR A 105 9.78 -22.47 4.57
C THR A 105 10.32 -21.07 4.34
N GLN A 106 9.44 -20.10 4.06
CA GLN A 106 9.81 -18.70 3.84
C GLN A 106 10.39 -18.03 5.09
N ALA A 107 9.91 -18.38 6.29
CA ALA A 107 10.45 -17.86 7.54
C ALA A 107 11.85 -18.46 7.85
N LEU A 108 12.07 -19.73 7.52
CA LEU A 108 13.39 -20.36 7.63
C LEU A 108 14.40 -19.75 6.62
N VAL A 109 13.95 -19.48 5.39
CA VAL A 109 14.78 -18.80 4.38
C VAL A 109 15.16 -17.39 4.82
N ALA A 110 14.22 -16.64 5.42
CA ALA A 110 14.49 -15.30 5.97
C ALA A 110 15.54 -15.34 7.09
N PHE A 111 15.42 -16.29 8.02
CA PHE A 111 16.41 -16.50 9.09
C PHE A 111 17.80 -16.84 8.54
N ILE A 112 17.88 -17.73 7.55
CA ILE A 112 19.15 -18.04 6.88
C ILE A 112 19.73 -16.77 6.23
N ASP A 113 18.91 -15.95 5.57
CA ASP A 113 19.36 -14.71 4.94
C ASP A 113 19.95 -13.70 5.93
N GLU A 114 19.35 -13.59 7.12
CA GLU A 114 19.80 -12.71 8.20
C GLU A 114 21.16 -13.16 8.78
N PHE A 115 21.33 -14.45 9.02
CA PHE A 115 22.50 -14.98 9.73
C PHE A 115 23.58 -15.62 8.83
N LYS A 116 23.38 -15.67 7.50
CA LYS A 116 24.35 -16.31 6.57
C LYS A 116 25.76 -15.73 6.64
N GLN A 117 25.89 -14.42 6.89
CA GLN A 117 27.19 -13.76 6.99
C GLN A 117 27.94 -14.13 8.28
N VAL A 118 27.20 -14.52 9.33
CA VAL A 118 27.76 -14.82 10.65
C VAL A 118 28.10 -16.30 10.78
N PHE A 119 27.20 -17.20 10.36
CA PHE A 119 27.34 -18.64 10.59
C PHE A 119 27.55 -19.46 9.32
N GLY A 120 27.28 -18.90 8.14
CA GLY A 120 27.24 -19.62 6.87
C GLY A 120 25.92 -20.40 6.67
N VAL A 121 25.52 -20.58 5.41
CA VAL A 121 24.24 -21.23 5.06
C VAL A 121 24.21 -22.70 5.46
N GLU A 122 25.29 -23.44 5.19
CA GLU A 122 25.34 -24.89 5.44
C GLU A 122 25.34 -25.24 6.94
N PRO A 123 26.12 -24.57 7.83
CA PRO A 123 26.02 -24.79 9.27
C PRO A 123 24.63 -24.50 9.85
N ILE A 124 23.97 -23.43 9.38
CA ILE A 124 22.60 -23.11 9.81
C ILE A 124 21.63 -24.23 9.40
N CYS A 125 21.64 -24.66 8.14
CA CYS A 125 20.74 -25.72 7.65
C CYS A 125 20.96 -27.04 8.39
N ARG A 126 22.22 -27.40 8.68
CA ARG A 126 22.59 -28.62 9.41
C ARG A 126 22.02 -28.61 10.83
N VAL A 127 22.23 -27.50 11.57
CA VAL A 127 21.73 -27.34 12.94
C VAL A 127 20.20 -27.33 12.97
N LEU A 128 19.54 -26.56 12.10
CA LEU A 128 18.08 -26.52 12.05
C LEU A 128 17.47 -27.91 11.74
N THR A 129 18.06 -28.63 10.78
CA THR A 129 17.59 -29.97 10.40
C THR A 129 17.77 -30.98 11.53
N GLY A 130 18.91 -30.95 12.22
CA GLY A 130 19.17 -31.80 13.39
C GLY A 130 18.20 -31.56 14.54
N HIS A 131 17.57 -30.39 14.60
CA HIS A 131 16.60 -30.00 15.63
C HIS A 131 15.14 -29.98 15.13
N GLY A 132 14.83 -30.75 14.07
CA GLY A 132 13.45 -31.01 13.61
C GLY A 132 12.89 -30.02 12.57
N LEU A 133 13.64 -28.97 12.25
CA LEU A 133 13.31 -27.98 11.22
C LEU A 133 13.96 -28.39 9.89
N GLN A 134 13.26 -29.23 9.11
CA GLN A 134 13.80 -29.75 7.86
C GLN A 134 13.95 -28.66 6.80
N ILE A 135 15.19 -28.20 6.60
CA ILE A 135 15.57 -27.28 5.52
C ILE A 135 16.95 -27.67 4.98
N ALA A 136 17.00 -28.03 3.69
CA ALA A 136 18.26 -28.32 3.01
C ALA A 136 18.86 -27.05 2.38
N THR A 137 20.17 -27.04 2.19
CA THR A 137 20.90 -25.98 1.49
C THR A 137 20.35 -25.76 0.08
N SER A 138 20.01 -26.86 -0.61
CA SER A 138 19.38 -26.84 -1.93
C SER A 138 18.00 -26.17 -1.90
N THR A 139 17.19 -26.42 -0.86
CA THR A 139 15.88 -25.78 -0.67
C THR A 139 16.03 -24.27 -0.47
N TYR A 140 17.04 -23.81 0.29
CA TYR A 140 17.33 -22.39 0.46
C TYR A 140 17.67 -21.71 -0.87
N TYR A 141 18.62 -22.27 -1.64
CA TYR A 141 19.00 -21.69 -2.93
C TYR A 141 17.88 -21.81 -3.98
N ALA A 142 17.13 -22.90 -3.99
CA ALA A 142 15.97 -23.06 -4.86
C ALA A 142 14.87 -22.03 -4.53
N ALA A 143 14.63 -21.75 -3.25
CA ALA A 143 13.70 -20.69 -2.85
C ALA A 143 14.21 -19.29 -3.23
N LYS A 144 15.52 -19.03 -3.14
CA LYS A 144 16.12 -17.75 -3.55
C LYS A 144 16.07 -17.49 -5.04
N ASN A 145 16.29 -18.53 -5.84
CA ASN A 145 16.31 -18.45 -7.29
C ASN A 145 14.93 -18.69 -7.92
N ARG A 146 13.89 -18.89 -7.10
CA ARG A 146 12.56 -19.16 -7.61
C ARG A 146 12.02 -17.89 -8.28
N PRO A 147 11.65 -17.94 -9.58
CA PRO A 147 10.98 -16.81 -10.20
C PRO A 147 9.65 -16.52 -9.47
N PRO A 148 9.17 -15.27 -9.49
CA PRO A 148 7.88 -14.93 -8.92
C PRO A 148 6.80 -15.85 -9.49
N SER A 149 5.92 -16.36 -8.62
CA SER A 149 4.78 -17.15 -9.11
C SER A 149 3.92 -16.31 -10.06
N PRO A 150 3.21 -16.92 -11.04
CA PRO A 150 2.31 -16.19 -11.94
C PRO A 150 1.31 -15.31 -11.18
N ARG A 151 0.84 -15.78 -10.02
CA ARG A 151 0.00 -15.00 -9.11
C ARG A 151 0.71 -13.76 -8.56
N SER A 152 1.97 -13.87 -8.18
CA SER A 152 2.75 -12.73 -7.67
C SER A 152 3.00 -11.70 -8.76
N VAL A 153 3.27 -12.13 -9.99
CA VAL A 153 3.40 -11.23 -11.15
C VAL A 153 2.09 -10.49 -11.38
N ARG A 154 0.98 -11.24 -11.46
CA ARG A 154 -0.35 -10.67 -11.64
C ARG A 154 -0.76 -9.72 -10.51
N ASP A 155 -0.44 -10.06 -9.27
CA ASP A 155 -0.70 -9.20 -8.11
C ASP A 155 0.09 -7.89 -8.20
N THR A 156 1.33 -7.91 -8.70
CA THR A 156 2.13 -6.69 -8.93
C THR A 156 1.50 -5.80 -10.00
N GLU A 157 1.11 -6.37 -11.15
CA GLU A 157 0.38 -5.63 -12.20
C GLU A 157 -0.92 -5.01 -11.64
N LEU A 158 -1.70 -5.80 -10.91
CA LEU A 158 -2.95 -5.32 -10.32
C LEU A 158 -2.73 -4.24 -9.27
N LYS A 159 -1.62 -4.27 -8.51
CA LYS A 159 -1.27 -3.20 -7.56
C LYS A 159 -1.02 -1.88 -8.26
N GLU A 160 -0.36 -1.89 -9.42
CA GLU A 160 -0.16 -0.68 -10.24
C GLU A 160 -1.49 -0.11 -10.72
N HIS A 161 -2.37 -0.96 -11.28
CA HIS A 161 -3.69 -0.55 -11.72
C HIS A 161 -4.57 -0.03 -10.57
N ILE A 162 -4.59 -0.72 -9.43
CA ILE A 162 -5.34 -0.29 -8.24
C ILE A 162 -4.82 1.05 -7.72
N GLY A 163 -3.49 1.24 -7.68
CA GLY A 163 -2.85 2.48 -7.26
C GLY A 163 -3.22 3.63 -8.17
N ARG A 164 -3.14 3.44 -9.50
CA ARG A 164 -3.56 4.42 -10.51
C ARG A 164 -5.04 4.80 -10.32
N VAL A 165 -5.93 3.81 -10.33
CA VAL A 165 -7.38 4.04 -10.19
C VAL A 165 -7.71 4.79 -8.90
N HIS A 166 -7.03 4.48 -7.80
CA HIS A 166 -7.22 5.20 -6.55
C HIS A 166 -6.78 6.66 -6.65
N ALA A 167 -5.57 6.90 -7.19
CA ALA A 167 -4.99 8.24 -7.35
C ALA A 167 -5.80 9.12 -8.32
N ASP A 168 -6.15 8.60 -9.49
CA ASP A 168 -6.94 9.29 -10.53
C ASP A 168 -8.34 9.68 -10.02
N ASN A 169 -8.84 8.99 -8.98
CA ASN A 169 -10.13 9.22 -8.37
C ASN A 169 -10.02 9.87 -6.99
N TYR A 170 -9.20 10.93 -6.89
CA TYR A 170 -9.01 11.78 -5.70
C TYR A 170 -8.52 11.04 -4.45
N GLY A 171 -8.08 9.79 -4.57
CA GLY A 171 -7.77 8.93 -3.44
C GLY A 171 -9.00 8.56 -2.57
N VAL A 172 -10.22 8.73 -3.10
CA VAL A 172 -11.46 8.54 -2.31
C VAL A 172 -12.13 7.20 -2.56
N TYR A 173 -11.74 6.47 -3.60
CA TYR A 173 -12.37 5.19 -3.94
C TYR A 173 -12.03 4.09 -2.95
N GLY A 174 -13.07 3.48 -2.37
CA GLY A 174 -12.93 2.23 -1.63
C GLY A 174 -12.96 1.01 -2.54
N ILE A 175 -12.76 -0.16 -1.94
CA ILE A 175 -12.69 -1.48 -2.60
C ILE A 175 -13.74 -1.67 -3.70
N ARG A 176 -15.02 -1.38 -3.40
CA ARG A 176 -16.11 -1.56 -4.36
C ARG A 176 -15.96 -0.67 -5.59
N LYS A 177 -15.59 0.60 -5.40
CA LYS A 177 -15.48 1.55 -6.51
C LYS A 177 -14.23 1.29 -7.36
N VAL A 178 -13.10 0.96 -6.72
CA VAL A 178 -11.89 0.52 -7.44
C VAL A 178 -12.21 -0.71 -8.28
N TRP A 179 -12.88 -1.71 -7.71
CA TRP A 179 -13.28 -2.92 -8.45
C TRP A 179 -14.17 -2.60 -9.65
N ARG A 180 -15.19 -1.74 -9.49
CA ARG A 180 -16.06 -1.31 -10.60
C ARG A 180 -15.32 -0.51 -11.67
N GLN A 181 -14.37 0.33 -11.28
CA GLN A 181 -13.57 1.10 -12.22
C GLN A 181 -12.62 0.19 -13.02
N LEU A 182 -11.97 -0.78 -12.37
CA LEU A 182 -11.15 -1.78 -13.07
C LEU A 182 -11.97 -2.62 -14.06
N ASP A 183 -13.19 -3.00 -13.68
CA ASP A 183 -14.12 -3.72 -14.55
C ASP A 183 -14.49 -2.88 -15.79
N ARG A 184 -14.77 -1.58 -15.60
CA ARG A 184 -15.02 -0.62 -16.70
C ARG A 184 -13.83 -0.42 -17.62
N GLU A 185 -12.61 -0.53 -17.10
CA GLU A 185 -11.36 -0.45 -17.88
C GLU A 185 -10.98 -1.81 -18.52
N GLY A 186 -11.82 -2.83 -18.40
CA GLY A 186 -11.59 -4.15 -19.01
C GLY A 186 -10.57 -5.01 -18.26
N ILE A 187 -10.32 -4.74 -16.98
CA ILE A 187 -9.38 -5.46 -16.13
C ILE A 187 -10.15 -6.40 -15.20
N PRO A 188 -10.38 -7.68 -15.59
CA PRO A 188 -11.15 -8.61 -14.78
C PRO A 188 -10.39 -8.99 -13.51
N VAL A 189 -10.99 -8.71 -12.36
CA VAL A 189 -10.44 -9.06 -11.06
C VAL A 189 -11.54 -9.34 -10.04
N ALA A 190 -11.34 -10.35 -9.20
CA ALA A 190 -12.25 -10.63 -8.11
C ALA A 190 -12.19 -9.53 -7.04
N ARG A 191 -13.34 -9.11 -6.51
CA ARG A 191 -13.43 -8.08 -5.45
C ARG A 191 -12.58 -8.41 -4.22
N CYS A 192 -12.46 -9.69 -3.84
CA CYS A 192 -11.64 -10.12 -2.70
C CYS A 192 -10.13 -9.90 -2.95
N THR A 193 -9.68 -10.01 -4.20
CA THR A 193 -8.30 -9.69 -4.61
C THR A 193 -8.05 -8.20 -4.49
N VAL A 194 -8.96 -7.36 -4.99
CA VAL A 194 -8.86 -5.89 -4.82
C VAL A 194 -8.80 -5.52 -3.33
N ALA A 195 -9.67 -6.10 -2.50
CA ALA A 195 -9.68 -5.87 -1.06
C ALA A 195 -8.34 -6.21 -0.39
N ARG A 196 -7.77 -7.38 -0.73
CA ARG A 196 -6.48 -7.83 -0.20
C ARG A 196 -5.35 -6.90 -0.65
N LEU A 197 -5.27 -6.58 -1.95
CA LEU A 197 -4.20 -5.76 -2.51
C LEU A 197 -4.26 -4.31 -2.04
N MET A 198 -5.45 -3.71 -1.93
CA MET A 198 -5.61 -2.37 -1.34
C MET A 198 -5.11 -2.33 0.10
N ARG A 199 -5.40 -3.37 0.90
CA ARG A 199 -4.89 -3.48 2.27
C ARG A 199 -3.37 -3.61 2.31
N GLU A 200 -2.77 -4.40 1.41
CA GLU A 200 -1.32 -4.50 1.28
C GLU A 200 -0.66 -3.17 0.88
N LEU A 201 -1.33 -2.36 0.06
CA LEU A 201 -0.88 -1.02 -0.36
C LEU A 201 -1.21 0.08 0.66
N GLY A 202 -1.96 -0.22 1.73
CA GLY A 202 -2.43 0.79 2.68
C GLY A 202 -3.52 1.73 2.14
N LEU A 203 -4.12 1.42 0.99
CA LEU A 203 -5.13 2.26 0.33
C LEU A 203 -6.50 2.05 0.96
N GLN A 204 -7.22 3.16 1.16
CA GLN A 204 -8.55 3.16 1.76
C GLN A 204 -9.47 4.14 1.03
N GLY A 205 -10.76 3.83 0.99
CA GLY A 205 -11.77 4.76 0.51
C GLY A 205 -12.10 5.82 1.56
N ALA A 206 -12.53 6.99 1.10
CA ALA A 206 -12.96 8.05 1.98
C ALA A 206 -14.18 7.61 2.81
N ARG A 207 -14.14 7.87 4.12
CA ARG A 207 -15.23 7.59 5.06
C ARG A 207 -15.86 8.91 5.51
N ARG A 208 -17.19 8.99 5.49
CA ARG A 208 -17.91 10.14 6.02
C ARG A 208 -17.81 10.12 7.55
N GLY A 209 -17.27 11.19 8.15
CA GLY A 209 -17.23 11.36 9.61
C GLY A 209 -18.62 11.50 10.23
N ARG A 210 -18.73 11.42 11.57
CA ARG A 210 -20.00 11.57 12.32
C ARG A 210 -20.70 12.89 11.96
N LYS A 211 -22.02 12.84 11.75
CA LYS A 211 -22.88 14.04 11.61
C LYS A 211 -22.96 14.76 12.97
N ILE A 212 -22.61 16.05 12.99
CA ILE A 212 -22.96 16.98 14.07
C ILE A 212 -24.04 17.90 13.46
N ARG A 213 -25.21 17.98 14.11
CA ARG A 213 -26.35 18.79 13.65
C ARG A 213 -26.20 20.20 14.22
N THR A 214 -26.14 21.21 13.35
CA THR A 214 -25.80 22.60 13.75
C THR A 214 -26.66 23.64 13.03
N THR A 215 -27.99 23.57 13.17
CA THR A 215 -28.87 24.63 12.62
C THR A 215 -30.01 24.97 13.58
N VAL A 216 -30.18 26.26 13.87
CA VAL A 216 -31.24 26.90 14.66
C VAL A 216 -32.13 27.71 13.71
N ARG A 217 -33.43 27.80 14.05
CA ARG A 217 -34.60 28.17 13.23
C ARG A 217 -34.69 29.66 12.87
N ASP A 218 -35.42 29.98 11.80
CA ASP A 218 -35.94 31.33 11.51
C ASP A 218 -37.31 31.22 10.79
N GLU A 219 -38.29 32.07 11.12
CA GLU A 219 -39.74 31.81 10.86
C GLU A 219 -40.46 32.75 9.85
N GLY A 220 -39.80 33.73 9.21
CA GLY A 220 -40.49 34.94 8.72
C GLY A 220 -40.94 35.14 7.26
N HIS A 221 -41.08 34.15 6.35
CA HIS A 221 -41.46 34.43 4.94
C HIS A 221 -42.58 33.51 4.40
N GLU A 222 -43.43 34.04 3.48
CA GLU A 222 -44.41 33.28 2.67
C GLU A 222 -43.71 32.24 1.77
N ARG A 223 -44.28 31.03 1.67
CA ARG A 223 -43.56 29.81 1.24
C ARG A 223 -44.31 29.08 0.14
N ALA A 224 -43.57 28.51 -0.83
CA ALA A 224 -44.13 27.59 -1.81
C ALA A 224 -44.45 26.22 -1.18
N ALA A 225 -45.37 25.47 -1.79
CA ALA A 225 -45.72 24.13 -1.33
C ALA A 225 -44.57 23.13 -1.58
N ASP A 226 -44.45 22.12 -0.72
CA ASP A 226 -43.55 20.98 -0.94
C ASP A 226 -44.16 20.07 -2.02
N LEU A 227 -43.56 20.10 -3.22
CA LEU A 227 -43.98 19.33 -4.39
C LEU A 227 -43.17 18.05 -4.52
N LEU A 228 -42.08 17.88 -3.75
CA LEU A 228 -41.22 16.72 -3.84
C LEU A 228 -41.65 15.59 -2.92
N ASN A 229 -42.32 15.89 -1.79
CA ASN A 229 -42.88 14.88 -0.86
C ASN A 229 -41.89 13.71 -0.58
N ARG A 230 -40.59 14.02 -0.50
CA ARG A 230 -39.48 13.06 -0.30
C ARG A 230 -39.24 12.03 -1.43
N ASP A 231 -39.82 12.22 -2.62
CA ASP A 231 -39.56 11.42 -3.81
C ASP A 231 -38.37 11.97 -4.61
N PHE A 232 -37.15 11.56 -4.23
CA PHE A 232 -35.92 11.89 -4.96
C PHE A 232 -35.65 10.97 -6.16
N THR A 233 -36.71 10.60 -6.87
CA THR A 233 -36.64 9.93 -8.17
C THR A 233 -37.07 10.88 -9.28
N ALA A 234 -36.66 10.61 -10.51
CA ALA A 234 -37.11 11.29 -11.71
C ALA A 234 -37.09 10.27 -12.85
N ARG A 235 -37.88 10.47 -13.90
CA ARG A 235 -37.95 9.56 -15.05
C ARG A 235 -36.96 9.94 -16.16
N GLY A 236 -36.48 11.17 -16.14
CA GLY A 236 -35.45 11.67 -17.05
C GLY A 236 -34.75 12.91 -16.48
N PRO A 237 -33.64 13.34 -17.11
CA PRO A 237 -32.96 14.58 -16.78
C PRO A 237 -33.89 15.79 -16.91
N ASN A 238 -33.58 16.86 -16.19
CA ASN A 238 -34.30 18.15 -16.21
C ASN A 238 -35.79 18.04 -15.85
N GLN A 239 -36.20 17.03 -15.08
CA GLN A 239 -37.54 16.97 -14.48
C GLN A 239 -37.57 17.49 -13.05
N ARG A 240 -36.50 17.23 -12.28
CA ARG A 240 -36.37 17.64 -10.89
C ARG A 240 -34.93 18.03 -10.61
N TRP A 241 -34.74 19.26 -10.15
CA TRP A 241 -33.48 19.75 -9.61
C TRP A 241 -33.61 19.96 -8.13
N VAL A 242 -32.55 19.64 -7.39
CA VAL A 242 -32.43 19.96 -5.98
C VAL A 242 -31.25 20.89 -5.76
N ALA A 243 -31.41 21.85 -4.87
CA ALA A 243 -30.39 22.84 -4.55
C ALA A 243 -30.18 22.97 -3.05
N ASP A 244 -28.92 23.18 -2.67
CA ASP A 244 -28.52 23.55 -1.32
C ASP A 244 -27.12 24.19 -1.37
N PHE A 245 -26.76 24.91 -0.31
CA PHE A 245 -25.41 25.44 -0.15
C PHE A 245 -24.79 25.00 1.16
N THR A 246 -23.46 25.00 1.18
CA THR A 246 -22.69 24.70 2.37
C THR A 246 -21.64 25.76 2.62
N HIS A 247 -21.03 25.73 3.80
CA HIS A 247 -19.92 26.61 4.13
C HIS A 247 -18.62 25.83 4.34
N VAL A 248 -17.52 26.46 3.94
CA VAL A 248 -16.13 26.01 4.09
C VAL A 248 -15.37 27.08 4.86
N ARG A 249 -14.63 26.66 5.89
CA ARG A 249 -13.75 27.57 6.64
C ARG A 249 -12.44 27.73 5.87
N THR A 250 -12.02 28.97 5.70
CA THR A 250 -10.75 29.37 5.09
C THR A 250 -10.01 30.33 6.04
N TRP A 251 -8.75 30.63 5.75
CA TRP A 251 -8.00 31.62 6.55
C TRP A 251 -8.60 33.03 6.46
N ASN A 252 -9.14 33.39 5.30
CA ASN A 252 -9.74 34.71 5.06
C ASN A 252 -11.22 34.80 5.44
N GLY A 253 -11.73 33.81 6.19
CA GLY A 253 -13.13 33.75 6.61
C GLY A 253 -13.88 32.56 6.03
N VAL A 254 -15.19 32.71 5.85
CA VAL A 254 -16.08 31.63 5.43
C VAL A 254 -16.42 31.80 3.95
N VAL A 255 -16.21 30.74 3.18
CA VAL A 255 -16.68 30.63 1.79
C VAL A 255 -17.94 29.77 1.78
N TYR A 256 -18.98 30.24 1.12
CA TYR A 256 -20.20 29.50 0.87
C TYR A 256 -20.15 28.92 -0.54
N VAL A 257 -20.59 27.68 -0.71
CA VAL A 257 -20.63 26.99 -2.00
C VAL A 257 -22.03 26.42 -2.20
N ALA A 258 -22.73 26.90 -3.22
CA ALA A 258 -24.05 26.43 -3.63
C ALA A 258 -23.94 25.42 -4.76
N PHE A 259 -24.84 24.44 -4.78
CA PHE A 259 -24.94 23.42 -5.81
C PHE A 259 -26.40 23.29 -6.28
N VAL A 260 -26.57 23.02 -7.57
CA VAL A 260 -27.82 22.57 -8.18
C VAL A 260 -27.54 21.22 -8.83
N VAL A 261 -28.34 20.21 -8.48
CA VAL A 261 -28.12 18.82 -8.87
C VAL A 261 -29.37 18.26 -9.54
N ASP A 262 -29.16 17.60 -10.66
CA ASP A 262 -30.20 16.83 -11.35
C ASP A 262 -30.48 15.52 -10.59
N VAL A 263 -31.75 15.27 -10.27
CA VAL A 263 -32.16 14.11 -9.47
C VAL A 263 -31.99 12.79 -10.22
N TYR A 264 -32.21 12.79 -11.54
CA TYR A 264 -32.15 11.59 -12.38
C TYR A 264 -30.70 11.14 -12.55
N SER A 265 -29.87 12.01 -13.12
CA SER A 265 -28.51 11.67 -13.51
C SER A 265 -27.48 11.85 -12.39
N ARG A 266 -27.84 12.59 -11.33
CA ARG A 266 -26.93 13.06 -10.28
C ARG A 266 -25.90 14.08 -10.76
N THR A 267 -26.03 14.60 -11.97
CA THR A 267 -25.13 15.63 -12.50
C THR A 267 -25.27 16.90 -11.68
N ILE A 268 -24.14 17.47 -11.28
CA ILE A 268 -24.10 18.84 -10.74
C ILE A 268 -24.24 19.77 -11.95
N VAL A 269 -25.45 20.28 -12.15
CA VAL A 269 -25.80 21.12 -13.30
C VAL A 269 -25.30 22.55 -13.12
N GLY A 270 -25.25 23.05 -11.89
CA GLY A 270 -24.73 24.38 -11.59
C GLY A 270 -24.13 24.44 -10.19
N TRP A 271 -23.22 25.38 -10.00
CA TRP A 271 -22.63 25.66 -8.70
C TRP A 271 -22.10 27.11 -8.66
N SER A 272 -21.91 27.65 -7.47
CA SER A 272 -21.30 28.96 -7.27
C SER A 272 -20.61 29.02 -5.92
N ALA A 273 -19.56 29.82 -5.78
CA ALA A 273 -18.91 30.08 -4.51
C ALA A 273 -18.83 31.58 -4.23
N ALA A 274 -19.03 31.99 -2.98
CA ALA A 274 -18.95 33.38 -2.58
C ALA A 274 -18.57 33.52 -1.10
N THR A 275 -18.06 34.69 -0.71
CA THR A 275 -17.83 35.04 0.70
C THR A 275 -19.09 35.48 1.44
N SER A 276 -20.25 35.51 0.77
CA SER A 276 -21.53 35.96 1.33
C SER A 276 -22.68 35.03 1.00
N LYS A 277 -23.51 34.69 1.99
CA LYS A 277 -24.72 33.86 1.85
C LYS A 277 -25.96 34.62 1.34
N ARG A 278 -25.79 35.56 0.40
CA ARG A 278 -26.92 36.34 -0.17
C ARG A 278 -27.62 35.55 -1.29
N ALA A 279 -28.82 35.97 -1.67
CA ALA A 279 -29.58 35.39 -2.78
C ALA A 279 -28.75 35.29 -4.08
N LYS A 280 -27.82 36.22 -4.32
CA LYS A 280 -26.89 36.17 -5.45
C LYS A 280 -26.12 34.84 -5.57
N LEU A 281 -25.70 34.23 -4.45
CA LEU A 281 -24.97 32.96 -4.47
C LEU A 281 -25.79 31.84 -5.13
N VAL A 282 -27.07 31.74 -4.75
CA VAL A 282 -27.96 30.67 -5.26
C VAL A 282 -28.47 31.00 -6.66
N LEU A 283 -28.65 32.28 -6.98
CA LEU A 283 -28.95 32.76 -8.34
C LEU A 283 -27.82 32.44 -9.31
N ASP A 284 -26.56 32.75 -8.95
CA ASP A 284 -25.40 32.49 -9.82
C ASP A 284 -25.26 30.98 -10.11
N ALA A 285 -25.58 30.10 -9.15
CA ALA A 285 -25.58 28.65 -9.35
C ALA A 285 -26.71 28.20 -10.29
N LEU A 286 -27.91 28.79 -10.17
CA LEU A 286 -29.05 28.53 -11.04
C LEU A 286 -28.79 29.02 -12.48
N ASP A 287 -28.25 30.23 -12.63
CA ASP A 287 -27.86 30.79 -13.93
C ASP A 287 -26.84 29.91 -14.64
N MET A 288 -25.84 29.42 -13.90
CA MET A 288 -24.88 28.46 -14.44
C MET A 288 -25.56 27.18 -14.91
N ALA A 289 -26.55 26.66 -14.16
CA ALA A 289 -27.28 25.46 -14.54
C ALA A 289 -28.08 25.64 -15.83
N LEU A 290 -28.86 26.72 -15.90
CA LEU A 290 -29.66 27.08 -17.08
C LEU A 290 -28.75 27.26 -18.30
N TRP A 291 -27.71 28.08 -18.20
CA TRP A 291 -26.77 28.32 -19.30
C TRP A 291 -26.09 27.05 -19.79
N ARG A 292 -25.68 26.15 -18.88
CA ARG A 292 -25.07 24.86 -19.25
C ARG A 292 -26.05 23.97 -20.01
N ARG A 293 -27.32 23.93 -19.58
CA ARG A 293 -28.37 23.16 -20.25
C ARG A 293 -28.71 23.67 -21.63
N ASP A 294 -28.82 24.99 -21.78
CA ASP A 294 -29.05 25.63 -23.08
C ASP A 294 -27.91 25.35 -24.04
N ARG A 295 -26.66 25.53 -23.59
CA ARG A 295 -25.47 25.27 -24.40
C ARG A 295 -25.33 23.80 -24.80
N ALA A 296 -25.79 22.87 -23.96
CA ALA A 296 -25.78 21.44 -24.26
C ALA A 296 -26.91 21.02 -25.24
N GLY A 297 -27.80 21.93 -25.64
CA GLY A 297 -28.95 21.62 -26.49
C GLY A 297 -30.05 20.85 -25.75
N THR A 298 -30.02 20.85 -24.42
CA THR A 298 -30.99 20.17 -23.55
C THR A 298 -31.56 21.18 -22.56
N PRO A 299 -32.24 22.24 -23.03
CA PRO A 299 -32.67 23.35 -22.19
C PRO A 299 -33.55 22.86 -21.05
N ALA A 300 -33.38 23.49 -19.89
CA ALA A 300 -34.34 23.38 -18.80
C ALA A 300 -35.58 24.21 -19.17
N GLY A 301 -36.77 23.79 -18.75
CA GLY A 301 -38.00 24.47 -19.16
C GLY A 301 -39.23 24.04 -18.39
N PRO A 302 -40.43 24.36 -18.92
CA PRO A 302 -41.71 24.13 -18.25
C PRO A 302 -41.87 22.70 -17.73
N GLY A 303 -42.28 22.58 -16.47
CA GLY A 303 -42.45 21.30 -15.79
C GLY A 303 -41.21 20.77 -15.06
N LEU A 304 -40.06 21.45 -15.14
CA LEU A 304 -38.94 21.21 -14.24
C LEU A 304 -39.24 21.79 -12.86
N ILE A 305 -39.26 20.90 -11.87
CA ILE A 305 -39.39 21.28 -10.46
C ILE A 305 -38.01 21.63 -9.91
N HIS A 306 -37.84 22.86 -9.44
CA HIS A 306 -36.66 23.28 -8.68
C HIS A 306 -36.96 23.25 -7.19
N HIS A 307 -36.31 22.34 -6.46
CA HIS A 307 -36.51 22.16 -5.04
C HIS A 307 -35.32 22.61 -4.19
N SER A 308 -35.62 23.33 -3.11
CA SER A 308 -34.62 23.78 -2.15
C SER A 308 -35.17 23.73 -0.74
N ASP A 309 -34.27 23.85 0.25
CA ASP A 309 -34.68 24.07 1.63
C ASP A 309 -35.37 25.44 1.79
N ALA A 310 -36.01 25.64 2.94
CA ALA A 310 -36.72 26.88 3.27
C ALA A 310 -35.79 28.02 3.72
N GLY A 311 -34.51 28.01 3.32
CA GLY A 311 -33.57 29.08 3.63
C GLY A 311 -34.02 30.42 3.03
N SER A 312 -33.75 31.53 3.74
CA SER A 312 -34.18 32.88 3.34
C SER A 312 -33.63 33.33 1.98
N GLN A 313 -32.58 32.69 1.48
CA GLN A 313 -32.03 32.89 0.14
C GLN A 313 -32.96 32.34 -0.94
N TYR A 314 -33.48 31.13 -0.72
CA TYR A 314 -34.35 30.42 -1.66
C TYR A 314 -35.81 30.89 -1.60
N THR A 315 -36.23 31.51 -0.49
CA THR A 315 -37.55 32.17 -0.38
C THR A 315 -37.53 33.65 -0.76
N SER A 316 -36.38 34.17 -1.21
CA SER A 316 -36.26 35.59 -1.56
C SER A 316 -37.04 35.93 -2.83
N PHE A 317 -37.65 37.12 -2.87
CA PHE A 317 -38.40 37.59 -4.03
C PHE A 317 -37.59 37.54 -5.34
N ALA A 318 -36.31 37.90 -5.28
CA ALA A 318 -35.40 37.83 -6.42
C ALA A 318 -35.25 36.41 -6.96
N PHE A 319 -35.12 35.41 -6.08
CA PHE A 319 -34.99 34.01 -6.48
C PHE A 319 -36.29 33.46 -7.08
N THR A 320 -37.43 33.69 -6.41
CA THR A 320 -38.73 33.24 -6.91
C THR A 320 -39.08 33.88 -8.26
N THR A 321 -38.82 35.17 -8.42
CA THR A 321 -39.04 35.88 -9.70
C THR A 321 -38.18 35.28 -10.81
N HIS A 322 -36.93 34.94 -10.50
CA HIS A 322 -36.01 34.35 -11.47
C HIS A 322 -36.41 32.94 -11.91
N LEU A 323 -36.89 32.10 -10.98
CA LEU A 323 -37.46 30.79 -11.31
C LEU A 323 -38.66 30.90 -12.25
N VAL A 324 -39.57 31.83 -11.97
CA VAL A 324 -40.74 32.09 -12.83
C VAL A 324 -40.32 32.58 -14.22
N ALA A 325 -39.34 33.49 -14.30
CA ALA A 325 -38.81 33.98 -15.57
C ALA A 325 -38.15 32.87 -16.41
N ALA A 326 -37.53 31.88 -15.75
CA ALA A 326 -36.94 30.70 -16.39
C ALA A 326 -37.97 29.59 -16.69
N GLY A 327 -39.26 29.77 -16.34
CA GLY A 327 -40.31 28.78 -16.55
C GLY A 327 -40.20 27.55 -15.64
N LEU A 328 -39.57 27.69 -14.48
CA LEU A 328 -39.36 26.61 -13.51
C LEU A 328 -40.42 26.63 -12.40
N ASP A 329 -40.88 25.44 -12.02
CA ASP A 329 -41.82 25.29 -10.92
C ASP A 329 -41.06 25.25 -9.58
N ALA A 330 -41.25 26.29 -8.76
CA ALA A 330 -40.63 26.36 -7.44
C ALA A 330 -41.26 25.35 -6.47
N SER A 331 -40.44 24.53 -5.83
CA SER A 331 -40.82 23.69 -4.70
C SER A 331 -39.95 24.03 -3.49
N ILE A 332 -40.55 24.18 -2.32
CA ILE A 332 -39.82 24.43 -1.08
C ILE A 332 -40.17 23.31 -0.08
N GLY A 333 -39.16 22.67 0.50
CA GLY A 333 -39.37 21.64 1.54
C GLY A 333 -40.06 22.18 2.78
N SER A 334 -40.74 21.30 3.53
CA SER A 334 -41.43 21.70 4.75
C SER A 334 -40.43 22.07 5.87
N VAL A 335 -40.73 23.11 6.65
CA VAL A 335 -39.80 23.58 7.69
C VAL A 335 -39.63 22.53 8.79
N GLY A 336 -38.39 22.08 8.97
CA GLY A 336 -38.01 21.24 10.11
C GLY A 336 -37.77 19.78 9.78
N ASP A 337 -37.98 19.35 8.53
CA ASP A 337 -37.69 17.99 8.12
C ASP A 337 -36.34 17.88 7.43
N ALA A 338 -35.34 17.37 8.15
CA ALA A 338 -34.01 17.10 7.59
C ALA A 338 -34.04 16.05 6.45
N LEU A 339 -35.19 15.39 6.23
CA LEU A 339 -35.37 14.39 5.19
C LEU A 339 -35.79 14.99 3.84
N ASP A 340 -36.29 16.24 3.81
CA ASP A 340 -36.86 16.83 2.59
C ASP A 340 -35.77 17.25 1.57
N ASN A 341 -34.50 17.35 1.99
CA ASN A 341 -33.36 17.59 1.09
C ASN A 341 -32.21 16.56 1.24
N ALA A 342 -32.56 15.30 1.54
CA ALA A 342 -31.60 14.24 1.83
C ALA A 342 -30.58 13.97 0.69
N LEU A 343 -30.98 14.20 -0.56
CA LEU A 343 -30.09 14.12 -1.72
C LEU A 343 -28.97 15.16 -1.60
N MET A 344 -29.31 16.42 -1.36
CA MET A 344 -28.32 17.48 -1.22
C MET A 344 -27.48 17.32 0.04
N GLU A 345 -28.05 16.87 1.15
CA GLU A 345 -27.25 16.53 2.32
C GLU A 345 -26.18 15.48 2.00
N SER A 346 -26.52 14.50 1.15
CA SER A 346 -25.58 13.48 0.70
C SER A 346 -24.53 14.07 -0.22
N GLN A 347 -24.93 14.91 -1.18
CA GLN A 347 -24.03 15.59 -2.10
C GLN A 347 -23.02 16.50 -1.39
N ILE A 348 -23.49 17.38 -0.50
CA ILE A 348 -22.64 18.23 0.34
C ILE A 348 -21.72 17.38 1.22
N GLY A 349 -22.23 16.24 1.71
CA GLY A 349 -21.45 15.26 2.43
C GLY A 349 -20.26 14.74 1.62
N LEU A 350 -20.49 14.37 0.36
CA LEU A 350 -19.47 13.92 -0.57
C LEU A 350 -18.47 15.04 -0.84
N PHE A 351 -18.92 16.22 -1.24
CA PHE A 351 -18.06 17.39 -1.46
C PHE A 351 -17.13 17.65 -0.27
N LYS A 352 -17.69 17.68 0.95
CA LYS A 352 -16.90 17.92 2.16
C LYS A 352 -15.92 16.79 2.47
N THR A 353 -16.30 15.54 2.25
CA THR A 353 -15.44 14.38 2.57
C THR A 353 -14.40 14.11 1.49
N GLU A 354 -14.71 14.35 0.23
CA GLU A 354 -13.85 14.02 -0.92
C GLU A 354 -12.91 15.18 -1.27
N LEU A 355 -13.37 16.44 -1.17
CA LEU A 355 -12.56 17.61 -1.54
C LEU A 355 -12.06 18.38 -0.32
N ILE A 356 -12.98 18.84 0.54
CA ILE A 356 -12.66 19.89 1.52
C ILE A 356 -11.85 19.36 2.70
N LYS A 357 -12.27 18.27 3.34
CA LYS A 357 -11.62 17.76 4.56
C LYS A 357 -10.20 17.21 4.34
N PRO A 358 -9.89 16.50 3.24
CA PRO A 358 -8.52 16.01 2.99
C PRO A 358 -7.51 17.15 2.79
N ARG A 359 -7.96 18.29 2.26
CA ARG A 359 -7.13 19.48 2.02
C ARG A 359 -7.33 20.46 3.18
N THR A 360 -6.47 20.41 4.19
CA THR A 360 -6.67 21.12 5.47
C THR A 360 -6.32 22.62 5.46
N THR A 361 -5.81 23.15 4.33
CA THR A 361 -5.25 24.51 4.24
C THR A 361 -5.89 25.34 3.14
N TRP A 362 -7.17 25.68 3.28
CA TRP A 362 -7.85 26.61 2.38
C TRP A 362 -7.63 28.06 2.82
N LYS A 363 -7.15 28.91 1.93
CA LYS A 363 -6.81 30.31 2.24
C LYS A 363 -7.82 31.31 1.69
N THR A 364 -8.24 31.14 0.44
CA THR A 364 -9.01 32.16 -0.30
C THR A 364 -10.25 31.58 -1.00
N LEU A 365 -11.16 32.48 -1.43
CA LEU A 365 -12.28 32.13 -2.30
C LEU A 365 -11.80 31.49 -3.61
N ALA A 366 -10.80 32.08 -4.26
CA ALA A 366 -10.29 31.60 -5.54
C ALA A 366 -9.77 30.15 -5.48
N GLU A 367 -9.09 29.78 -4.39
CA GLU A 367 -8.65 28.38 -4.18
C GLU A 367 -9.84 27.41 -4.07
N ILE A 368 -10.91 27.81 -3.37
CA ILE A 368 -12.13 27.01 -3.27
C ILE A 368 -12.86 26.93 -4.60
N GLU A 369 -12.95 28.03 -5.35
CA GLU A 369 -13.58 28.06 -6.67
C GLU A 369 -12.89 27.11 -7.64
N VAL A 370 -11.56 27.22 -7.81
CA VAL A 370 -10.81 26.34 -8.71
C VAL A 370 -10.96 24.88 -8.29
N ALA A 371 -10.77 24.57 -7.00
CA ALA A 371 -10.89 23.21 -6.52
C ALA A 371 -12.30 22.64 -6.65
N THR A 372 -13.33 23.47 -6.47
CA THR A 372 -14.73 23.07 -6.66
C THR A 372 -15.01 22.83 -8.15
N ALA A 373 -14.47 23.66 -9.05
CA ALA A 373 -14.60 23.47 -10.49
C ALA A 373 -14.01 22.13 -10.94
N GLU A 374 -12.75 21.84 -10.54
CA GLU A 374 -12.07 20.57 -10.82
C GLU A 374 -12.85 19.38 -10.25
N TRP A 375 -13.32 19.50 -9.01
CA TRP A 375 -14.07 18.42 -8.36
C TRP A 375 -15.43 18.19 -9.02
N VAL A 376 -16.13 19.24 -9.44
CA VAL A 376 -17.42 19.13 -10.16
C VAL A 376 -17.21 18.46 -11.52
N ASP A 377 -16.16 18.84 -12.26
CA ASP A 377 -15.81 18.21 -13.53
C ASP A 377 -15.51 16.72 -13.34
N TRP A 378 -14.63 16.38 -12.40
CA TRP A 378 -14.35 14.99 -12.04
C TRP A 378 -15.61 14.24 -11.58
N PHE A 379 -16.44 14.87 -10.75
CA PHE A 379 -17.67 14.28 -10.24
C PHE A 379 -18.64 13.92 -11.37
N ASN A 380 -18.81 14.82 -12.33
CA ASN A 380 -19.74 14.63 -13.43
C ASN A 380 -19.21 13.65 -14.49
N HIS A 381 -17.91 13.70 -14.80
CA HIS A 381 -17.36 12.99 -15.97
C HIS A 381 -16.63 11.68 -15.64
N HIS A 382 -16.14 11.50 -14.41
CA HIS A 382 -15.29 10.36 -14.04
C HIS A 382 -15.82 9.60 -12.84
N ARG A 383 -16.46 10.29 -11.89
CA ARG A 383 -16.86 9.68 -10.62
C ARG A 383 -18.06 8.76 -10.79
N ILE A 384 -17.87 7.47 -10.55
CA ILE A 384 -18.97 6.51 -10.58
C ILE A 384 -19.93 6.71 -9.40
N HIS A 385 -21.23 6.57 -9.69
CA HIS A 385 -22.28 6.80 -8.72
C HIS A 385 -23.24 5.60 -8.63
N THR A 386 -23.47 5.10 -7.41
CA THR A 386 -24.23 3.86 -7.18
C THR A 386 -25.69 3.96 -7.58
N ALA A 387 -26.32 5.12 -7.35
CA ALA A 387 -27.74 5.34 -7.64
C ALA A 387 -28.09 5.29 -9.13
N ILE A 388 -27.10 5.41 -10.01
CA ILE A 388 -27.27 5.44 -11.47
C ILE A 388 -26.56 4.25 -12.14
N GLY A 389 -26.25 3.19 -11.38
CA GLY A 389 -25.69 1.95 -11.94
C GLY A 389 -24.15 1.89 -12.01
N ASP A 390 -23.44 2.62 -11.13
CA ASP A 390 -21.97 2.64 -11.09
C ASP A 390 -21.31 3.23 -12.36
N ILE A 391 -21.99 4.18 -13.00
CA ILE A 391 -21.46 4.98 -14.12
C ILE A 391 -21.30 6.46 -13.72
N PRO A 392 -20.51 7.26 -14.46
CA PRO A 392 -20.45 8.70 -14.28
C PRO A 392 -21.79 9.40 -14.59
N PRO A 393 -22.15 10.49 -13.89
CA PRO A 393 -23.36 11.26 -14.16
C PRO A 393 -23.55 11.70 -15.62
N ALA A 394 -22.49 12.19 -16.26
CA ALA A 394 -22.53 12.61 -17.66
C ALA A 394 -22.83 11.44 -18.61
N GLU A 395 -22.31 10.24 -18.33
CA GLU A 395 -22.58 9.02 -19.10
C GLU A 395 -24.04 8.58 -18.96
N CYS A 396 -24.62 8.73 -17.76
CA CYS A 396 -26.03 8.45 -17.51
C CYS A 396 -26.94 9.37 -18.36
N GLU A 397 -26.65 10.67 -18.41
CA GLU A 397 -27.41 11.59 -19.27
C GLU A 397 -27.22 11.30 -20.75
N ALA A 398 -25.97 11.09 -21.19
CA ALA A 398 -25.68 10.78 -22.58
C ALA A 398 -26.45 9.52 -23.05
N THR A 399 -26.51 8.50 -22.20
CA THR A 399 -27.28 7.27 -22.46
C THR A 399 -28.77 7.57 -22.60
N TYR A 400 -29.34 8.38 -21.70
CA TYR A 400 -30.75 8.76 -21.77
C TYR A 400 -31.07 9.49 -23.08
N TYR A 401 -30.31 10.52 -23.44
CA TYR A 401 -30.57 11.29 -24.64
C TYR A 401 -30.31 10.49 -25.93
N ALA A 402 -29.32 9.60 -25.95
CA ALA A 402 -29.10 8.70 -27.08
C ALA A 402 -30.28 7.75 -27.32
N GLN A 403 -30.97 7.31 -26.26
CA GLN A 403 -32.15 6.44 -26.36
C GLN A 403 -33.44 7.20 -26.74
N HIS A 404 -33.49 8.51 -26.53
CA HIS A 404 -34.68 9.35 -26.72
C HIS A 404 -34.53 10.39 -27.85
N GLN A 405 -33.43 10.39 -28.59
CA GLN A 405 -33.33 11.15 -29.83
C GLN A 405 -34.26 10.53 -30.89
N PRO A 406 -35.11 11.33 -31.56
CA PRO A 406 -35.91 10.83 -32.65
C PRO A 406 -34.99 10.33 -33.77
N GLN A 407 -35.15 9.07 -34.16
CA GLN A 407 -34.50 8.50 -35.32
C GLN A 407 -34.85 9.38 -36.54
N PRO A 408 -33.88 9.88 -37.33
CA PRO A 408 -34.22 10.64 -38.52
C PRO A 408 -35.09 9.76 -39.41
N ALA A 409 -36.26 10.27 -39.80
CA ALA A 409 -37.18 9.57 -40.68
C ALA A 409 -36.38 9.08 -41.90
N ALA A 410 -36.32 7.76 -42.08
CA ALA A 410 -35.67 7.15 -43.23
C ALA A 410 -36.22 7.82 -44.50
N GLY A 411 -35.33 8.47 -45.24
CA GLY A 411 -35.68 9.42 -46.28
C GLY A 411 -36.67 8.86 -47.29
N ALA A 412 -37.71 9.65 -47.56
CA ALA A 412 -38.33 9.64 -48.87
C ALA A 412 -37.23 10.01 -49.88
N SER A 413 -36.80 9.03 -50.67
CA SER A 413 -36.00 9.30 -51.86
C SER A 413 -36.90 9.94 -52.93
N PRO A 414 -36.37 10.88 -53.73
CA PRO A 414 -37.14 11.70 -54.66
C PRO A 414 -37.82 10.93 -55.78
#